data_AF-A0A7Z9ZXG0-F1
#
_entry.id   AF-A0A7Z9ZXG0-F1
#
_cell.length_a   1.000
_cell.length_b   1.000
_cell.length_c   1.000
_cell.angle_alpha   90.00
_cell.angle_beta   90.00
_cell.angle_gamma   90.00
#
_symmetry.space_group_name_H-M   'P 1'
#
loop_
_entity.id
_entity.type
_entity.pdbx_description
1 polymer ?
#
loop_
_entity_poly.entity_id
_entity_poly.type
_entity_poly.pdbx_seq_one_letter_code
_entity_poly.pdbx_strand_id
1 'polypeptide(L)'
;MRTLRAGKALLPWALLGGSLLASPSTFSCTVPTFLYALENWPPDPYEVLVFHKGGLAGEALRAYRRLKRASFREGGTANIVVREVDLSGSPGQLALKVWRERPEGASLPWVVALYPPNITPPRVAWQGPLTTEAVSALLDSPARRKI
;
A
#
# COMPACT_ATOMS: atom_id res chain seq x y z
N MET A 1 -11.14 -21.66 82.12
CA MET A 1 -11.10 -21.96 80.67
C MET A 1 -11.58 -20.75 79.88
N ARG A 2 -10.67 -20.06 79.17
CA ARG A 2 -10.97 -19.28 77.95
C ARG A 2 -9.63 -18.78 77.38
N THR A 3 -9.11 -19.54 76.41
CA THR A 3 -7.91 -19.19 75.65
C THR A 3 -8.29 -18.21 74.54
N LEU A 4 -7.69 -17.02 74.54
CA LEU A 4 -7.69 -16.11 73.38
C LEU A 4 -6.81 -16.73 72.29
N ARG A 5 -7.41 -17.24 71.21
CA ARG A 5 -6.70 -17.52 69.95
C ARG A 5 -6.80 -16.29 69.06
N ALA A 6 -5.80 -15.42 69.17
CA ALA A 6 -5.49 -14.46 68.14
C ALA A 6 -4.66 -15.15 67.04
N GLY A 7 -4.91 -14.78 65.80
CA GLY A 7 -3.95 -14.99 64.71
C GLY A 7 -4.27 -16.15 63.78
N LYS A 8 -4.71 -15.78 62.57
CA LYS A 8 -4.40 -16.39 61.25
C LYS A 8 -5.61 -16.25 60.32
N ALA A 9 -5.94 -15.02 59.93
CA ALA A 9 -6.90 -14.76 58.85
C ALA A 9 -6.40 -13.71 57.83
N LEU A 10 -5.13 -13.29 57.91
CA LEU A 10 -4.55 -12.27 57.00
C LEU A 10 -3.56 -12.85 55.97
N LEU A 11 -3.25 -14.14 56.04
CA LEU A 11 -2.21 -14.76 55.22
C LEU A 11 -2.53 -14.86 53.70
N PRO A 12 -3.78 -15.05 53.22
CA PRO A 12 -4.02 -15.19 51.78
C PRO A 12 -3.99 -13.84 51.03
N TRP A 13 -4.25 -12.73 51.73
CA TRP A 13 -4.27 -11.38 51.14
C TRP A 13 -2.85 -10.83 50.96
N ALA A 14 -1.92 -11.19 51.84
CA ALA A 14 -0.51 -10.79 51.73
C ALA A 14 0.18 -11.41 50.50
N LEU A 15 -0.18 -12.65 50.14
CA LEU A 15 0.35 -13.33 48.96
C LEU A 15 -0.22 -12.76 47.65
N LEU A 16 -1.51 -12.40 47.62
CA LEU A 16 -2.13 -11.72 46.48
C LEU A 16 -1.60 -10.28 46.29
N GLY A 17 -1.36 -9.54 47.37
CA GLY A 17 -0.75 -8.21 47.32
C GLY A 17 0.69 -8.22 46.83
N GLY A 18 1.48 -9.23 47.22
CA GLY A 18 2.87 -9.38 46.78
C GLY A 18 3.01 -9.62 45.27
N SER A 19 2.07 -10.35 44.65
CA SER A 19 2.12 -10.65 43.22
C SER A 19 1.79 -9.45 42.31
N LEU A 20 1.06 -8.44 42.81
CA LEU A 20 0.74 -7.21 42.06
C LEU A 20 1.92 -6.22 42.02
N LEU A 21 2.84 -6.31 42.97
CA LEU A 21 3.99 -5.39 43.08
C LEU A 21 5.19 -5.83 42.23
N ALA A 22 5.18 -7.04 41.66
CA ALA A 22 6.22 -7.56 40.79
C ALA A 22 5.91 -7.31 39.31
N SER A 23 5.49 -6.11 38.95
CA SER A 23 5.30 -5.74 37.55
C SER A 23 6.67 -5.48 36.90
N PRO A 24 7.13 -6.30 35.93
CA PRO A 24 8.35 -5.98 35.21
C PRO A 24 8.15 -4.68 34.44
N SER A 25 9.08 -3.74 34.60
CA SER A 25 9.15 -2.55 33.76
C SER A 25 9.35 -3.00 32.32
N THR A 26 8.32 -2.89 31.50
CA THR A 26 8.42 -3.19 30.08
C THR A 26 9.20 -2.07 29.41
N PHE A 27 10.30 -2.41 28.74
CA PHE A 27 11.02 -1.47 27.90
C PHE A 27 10.14 -1.13 26.69
N SER A 28 9.50 0.04 26.72
CA SER A 28 8.88 0.58 25.50
C SER A 28 9.96 1.23 24.65
N CYS A 29 9.87 1.03 23.34
CA CYS A 29 10.69 1.81 22.41
C CYS A 29 10.29 3.29 22.55
N THR A 30 11.27 4.18 22.72
CA THR A 30 11.06 5.63 22.79
C THR A 30 10.79 6.28 21.44
N VAL A 31 10.99 5.54 20.34
CA VAL A 31 10.72 6.01 18.98
C VAL A 31 9.22 6.09 18.76
N PRO A 32 8.66 7.27 18.44
CA PRO A 32 7.26 7.37 18.08
C PRO A 32 6.92 6.48 16.89
N THR A 33 5.81 5.75 16.96
CA THR A 33 5.39 4.79 15.93
C THR A 33 5.33 5.42 14.53
N PHE A 34 4.92 6.69 14.43
CA PHE A 34 4.89 7.41 13.15
C PHE A 34 6.28 7.60 12.53
N LEU A 35 7.31 7.86 13.35
CA LEU A 35 8.68 8.07 12.87
C LEU A 35 9.28 6.74 12.43
N TYR A 36 9.09 5.70 13.25
CA TYR A 36 9.51 4.34 12.88
C TYR A 36 8.90 3.90 11.56
N ALA A 37 7.60 4.15 11.36
CA ALA A 37 6.90 3.87 10.12
C ALA A 37 7.49 4.65 8.92
N LEU A 38 7.74 5.95 9.07
CA LEU A 38 8.33 6.77 8.00
C LEU A 38 9.73 6.31 7.58
N GLU A 39 10.54 5.84 8.54
CA GLU A 39 11.92 5.43 8.29
C GLU A 39 12.03 3.99 7.78
N ASN A 40 11.13 3.09 8.20
CA ASN A 40 11.29 1.65 7.98
C ASN A 40 10.21 1.02 7.12
N TRP A 41 9.05 1.66 6.91
CA TRP A 41 8.03 1.07 6.04
C TRP A 41 8.36 1.33 4.58
N PRO A 42 8.56 0.28 3.77
CA PRO A 42 8.66 0.46 2.34
C PRO A 42 7.36 1.09 1.83
N PRO A 43 7.43 1.98 0.84
CA PRO A 43 6.23 2.54 0.26
C PRO A 43 5.44 1.41 -0.42
N ASP A 44 4.14 1.37 -0.16
CA ASP A 44 3.20 0.50 -0.87
C ASP A 44 2.91 1.11 -2.25
N PRO A 45 3.43 0.56 -3.36
CA PRO A 45 3.28 1.20 -4.66
C PRO A 45 1.90 0.93 -5.24
N TYR A 46 1.37 1.95 -5.92
CA TYR A 46 0.19 1.80 -6.76
C TYR A 46 0.54 0.92 -7.97
N GLU A 47 -0.36 0.02 -8.36
CA GLU A 47 -0.15 -0.82 -9.52
C GLU A 47 -0.73 -0.14 -10.76
N VAL A 48 0.11 0.15 -11.75
CA VAL A 48 -0.31 0.78 -13.00
C VAL A 48 -0.30 -0.25 -14.11
N LEU A 49 -1.49 -0.65 -14.56
CA LEU A 49 -1.71 -1.56 -15.66
C LEU A 49 -1.81 -0.78 -16.97
N VAL A 50 -1.00 -1.15 -17.95
CA VAL A 50 -1.03 -0.57 -19.30
C VAL A 50 -1.58 -1.63 -20.24
N PHE A 51 -2.84 -1.48 -20.63
CA PHE A 51 -3.55 -2.37 -21.54
C PHE A 51 -3.28 -1.99 -22.99
N HIS A 52 -2.95 -2.96 -23.82
CA HIS A 52 -2.74 -2.79 -25.25
C HIS A 52 -3.03 -4.11 -26.00
N LYS A 53 -2.93 -4.07 -27.33
CA LYS A 53 -2.95 -5.25 -28.20
C LYS A 53 -1.77 -5.15 -29.15
N GLY A 54 -0.86 -6.13 -29.14
CA GLY A 54 0.36 -6.09 -29.94
C GLY A 54 1.33 -4.98 -29.47
N GLY A 55 2.31 -4.60 -30.28
CA GLY A 55 3.33 -3.62 -29.85
C GLY A 55 2.80 -2.19 -29.66
N LEU A 56 3.33 -1.48 -28.66
CA LEU A 56 3.17 -0.03 -28.54
C LEU A 56 4.08 0.71 -29.54
N ALA A 57 3.55 1.73 -30.21
CA ALA A 57 4.29 2.55 -31.17
C ALA A 57 4.04 4.05 -30.97
N GLY A 58 4.85 4.87 -31.63
CA GLY A 58 4.65 6.32 -31.69
C GLY A 58 4.57 6.99 -30.32
N GLU A 59 3.50 7.76 -30.10
CA GLU A 59 3.28 8.49 -28.86
C GLU A 59 3.05 7.56 -27.66
N ALA A 60 2.22 6.53 -27.84
CA ALA A 60 1.90 5.57 -26.78
C ALA A 60 3.17 4.90 -26.22
N LEU A 61 4.12 4.55 -27.09
CA LEU A 61 5.42 4.01 -26.66
C LEU A 61 6.25 5.03 -25.86
N ARG A 62 6.23 6.31 -26.24
CA ARG A 62 6.92 7.37 -25.48
C ARG A 62 6.28 7.58 -24.11
N ALA A 63 4.95 7.61 -24.05
CA ALA A 63 4.18 7.73 -22.81
C ALA A 63 4.45 6.54 -21.87
N TYR A 64 4.39 5.31 -22.39
CA TYR A 64 4.73 4.10 -21.63
C TYR A 64 6.16 4.14 -21.09
N ARG A 65 7.15 4.48 -21.92
CA ARG A 65 8.55 4.57 -21.48
C ARG A 65 8.75 5.63 -20.40
N ARG A 66 8.04 6.76 -20.46
CA ARG A 66 8.08 7.79 -19.42
C ARG A 66 7.50 7.25 -18.11
N LEU A 67 6.34 6.61 -18.18
CA LEU A 67 5.67 6.00 -17.03
C LEU A 67 6.55 4.91 -16.39
N LYS A 68 7.14 4.03 -17.21
CA LYS A 68 8.06 2.97 -16.77
C LYS A 68 9.30 3.55 -16.10
N ARG A 69 9.98 4.54 -16.68
CA ARG A 69 11.13 5.19 -16.02
C ARG A 69 10.80 5.88 -14.69
N ALA A 70 9.57 6.35 -14.51
CA ALA A 70 9.14 6.97 -13.25
C ALA A 70 8.82 5.93 -12.16
N SER A 71 8.57 4.66 -12.54
CA SER A 71 8.25 3.55 -11.66
C SER A 71 9.32 3.30 -10.60
N PHE A 72 8.89 3.04 -9.36
CA PHE A 72 9.78 2.74 -8.25
C PHE A 72 10.70 1.54 -8.54
N ARG A 73 10.15 0.48 -9.16
CA ARG A 73 10.92 -0.73 -9.54
C ARG A 73 11.98 -0.49 -10.61
N GLU A 74 11.90 0.61 -11.34
CA GLU A 74 12.84 0.98 -12.41
C GLU A 74 13.82 2.06 -11.94
N GLY A 75 13.90 2.31 -10.61
CA GLY A 75 14.75 3.35 -10.03
C GLY A 75 14.15 4.76 -10.07
N GLY A 76 12.89 4.91 -10.48
CA GLY A 76 12.16 6.17 -10.44
C GLY A 76 11.66 6.52 -9.04
N THR A 77 11.20 7.76 -8.87
CA THR A 77 10.75 8.30 -7.58
C THR A 77 9.23 8.27 -7.39
N ALA A 78 8.46 7.93 -8.44
CA ALA A 78 7.02 7.84 -8.31
C ALA A 78 6.63 6.55 -7.58
N ASN A 79 5.70 6.65 -6.63
CA ASN A 79 5.21 5.50 -5.85
C ASN A 79 4.25 4.62 -6.67
N ILE A 80 4.73 4.12 -7.80
CA ILE A 80 3.99 3.28 -8.74
C ILE A 80 4.86 2.11 -9.19
N VAL A 81 4.21 1.01 -9.58
CA VAL A 81 4.82 -0.08 -10.33
C VAL A 81 4.05 -0.30 -11.61
N VAL A 82 4.75 -0.29 -12.74
CA VAL A 82 4.12 -0.36 -14.07
C VAL A 82 4.17 -1.79 -14.59
N ARG A 83 3.02 -2.29 -15.05
CA ARG A 83 2.90 -3.60 -15.70
C ARG A 83 2.18 -3.48 -17.03
N GLU A 84 2.77 -4.09 -18.03
CA GLU A 84 2.23 -4.18 -19.37
C GLU A 84 1.25 -5.37 -19.47
N VAL A 85 0.11 -5.15 -20.13
CA VAL A 85 -0.95 -6.15 -20.29
C VAL A 85 -1.35 -6.23 -21.77
N ASP A 86 -0.79 -7.21 -22.47
CA ASP A 86 -1.16 -7.50 -23.85
C ASP A 86 -2.43 -8.35 -23.91
N LEU A 87 -3.53 -7.73 -24.29
CA LEU A 87 -4.85 -8.37 -24.42
C LEU A 87 -4.93 -9.34 -25.61
N SER A 88 -3.94 -9.37 -26.51
CA SER A 88 -3.86 -10.35 -27.59
C SER A 88 -3.18 -11.66 -27.18
N GLY A 89 -2.49 -11.67 -26.02
CA GLY A 89 -1.87 -12.84 -25.44
C GLY A 89 -2.79 -13.56 -24.44
N SER A 90 -2.23 -13.95 -23.29
CA SER A 90 -2.98 -14.58 -22.18
C SER A 90 -2.81 -13.79 -20.88
N PRO A 91 -3.49 -12.63 -20.72
CA PRO A 91 -3.45 -11.87 -19.49
C PRO A 91 -3.96 -12.66 -18.28
N GLY A 92 -3.40 -12.38 -17.10
CA GLY A 92 -3.91 -12.94 -15.85
C GLY A 92 -5.36 -12.50 -15.55
N GLN A 93 -6.09 -13.34 -14.81
CA GLN A 93 -7.52 -13.13 -14.53
C GLN A 93 -7.83 -11.77 -13.86
N LEU A 94 -6.96 -11.32 -12.95
CA LEU A 94 -7.10 -10.00 -12.31
C LEU A 94 -7.08 -8.87 -13.34
N ALA A 95 -6.11 -8.88 -14.26
CA ALA A 95 -6.02 -7.86 -15.31
C ALA A 95 -7.23 -7.90 -16.24
N LEU A 96 -7.74 -9.10 -16.58
CA LEU A 96 -8.98 -9.25 -17.35
C LEU A 96 -10.21 -8.71 -16.62
N LYS A 97 -10.28 -8.87 -15.30
CA LYS A 97 -11.37 -8.33 -14.48
C LYS A 97 -11.33 -6.80 -14.49
N VAL A 98 -10.16 -6.21 -14.23
CA VAL A 98 -9.96 -4.76 -14.28
C VAL A 98 -10.30 -4.20 -15.66
N TRP A 99 -9.88 -4.88 -16.73
CA TRP A 99 -10.22 -4.47 -18.11
C TRP A 99 -11.72 -4.52 -18.40
N ARG A 100 -12.45 -5.49 -17.83
CA ARG A 100 -13.90 -5.61 -17.99
C ARG A 100 -14.68 -4.51 -17.28
N GLU A 101 -14.14 -3.99 -16.19
CA GLU A 101 -14.74 -2.92 -15.38
C GLU A 101 -14.39 -1.51 -15.89
N ARG A 102 -13.67 -1.39 -17.02
CA ARG A 102 -13.32 -0.10 -17.63
C ARG A 102 -14.57 0.68 -18.07
N PRO A 103 -14.48 2.02 -18.22
CA PRO A 103 -15.56 2.82 -18.78
C PRO A 103 -15.96 2.38 -20.19
N GLU A 104 -17.24 2.51 -20.49
CA GLU A 104 -17.71 2.41 -21.88
C GLU A 104 -16.98 3.44 -22.75
N GLY A 105 -16.59 3.03 -23.97
CA GLY A 105 -15.82 3.87 -24.88
C GLY A 105 -14.31 3.92 -24.63
N ALA A 106 -13.78 3.26 -23.58
CA ALA A 106 -12.34 3.16 -23.38
C ALA A 106 -11.65 2.42 -24.54
N SER A 107 -10.75 3.12 -25.23
CA SER A 107 -9.97 2.64 -26.36
C SER A 107 -8.53 2.31 -25.96
N LEU A 108 -7.93 1.33 -26.65
CA LEU A 108 -6.54 0.97 -26.43
C LEU A 108 -5.60 1.93 -27.18
N PRO A 109 -4.39 2.17 -26.66
CA PRO A 109 -3.87 1.69 -25.37
C PRO A 109 -4.42 2.49 -24.18
N TRP A 110 -4.71 1.78 -23.08
CA TRP A 110 -5.40 2.33 -21.91
C TRP A 110 -4.61 2.07 -20.63
N VAL A 111 -4.69 3.00 -19.67
CA VAL A 111 -3.98 2.93 -18.40
C VAL A 111 -4.97 2.87 -17.26
N VAL A 112 -4.72 1.99 -16.30
CA VAL A 112 -5.44 1.93 -15.03
C VAL A 112 -4.43 1.92 -13.89
N ALA A 113 -4.49 2.92 -13.02
CA ALA A 113 -3.78 2.94 -11.76
C ALA A 113 -4.69 2.40 -10.65
N LEU A 114 -4.26 1.33 -10.01
CA LEU A 114 -4.94 0.70 -8.88
C LEU A 114 -4.29 1.16 -7.58
N TYR A 115 -5.09 1.24 -6.52
CA TYR A 115 -4.54 1.30 -5.16
C TYR A 115 -3.63 0.10 -4.87
N PRO A 116 -2.73 0.20 -3.88
CA PRO A 116 -1.81 -0.88 -3.55
C PRO A 116 -2.51 -2.23 -3.32
N PRO A 117 -1.82 -3.35 -3.60
CA PRO A 117 -2.43 -4.69 -3.70
C PRO A 117 -2.94 -5.24 -2.36
N ASN A 118 -2.59 -4.63 -1.24
CA ASN A 118 -3.14 -4.94 0.08
C ASN A 118 -4.62 -4.50 0.23
N ILE A 119 -5.12 -3.65 -0.68
CA ILE A 119 -6.54 -3.26 -0.72
C ILE A 119 -7.34 -4.29 -1.52
N THR A 120 -8.24 -5.01 -0.84
CA THR A 120 -9.15 -6.00 -1.45
C THR A 120 -10.62 -5.58 -1.23
N PRO A 121 -11.46 -5.54 -2.29
CA PRO A 121 -11.13 -5.82 -3.69
C PRO A 121 -10.26 -4.72 -4.32
N PRO A 122 -9.57 -5.00 -5.44
CA PRO A 122 -8.80 -3.99 -6.18
C PRO A 122 -9.66 -2.75 -6.47
N ARG A 123 -9.12 -1.56 -6.21
CA ARG A 123 -9.82 -0.29 -6.45
C ARG A 123 -9.06 0.57 -7.44
N VAL A 124 -9.77 1.14 -8.40
CA VAL A 124 -9.20 2.11 -9.34
C VAL A 124 -8.97 3.43 -8.61
N ALA A 125 -7.72 3.91 -8.63
CA ALA A 125 -7.34 5.24 -8.18
C ALA A 125 -7.45 6.26 -9.32
N TRP A 126 -7.09 5.84 -10.54
CA TRP A 126 -7.16 6.67 -11.74
C TRP A 126 -7.18 5.78 -12.99
N GLN A 127 -7.76 6.27 -14.09
CA GLN A 127 -7.71 5.60 -15.39
C GLN A 127 -7.85 6.59 -16.56
N GLY A 128 -7.29 6.26 -17.71
CA GLY A 128 -7.33 7.10 -18.90
C GLY A 128 -6.57 6.53 -20.10
N PRO A 129 -6.61 7.21 -21.26
CA PRO A 129 -5.84 6.79 -22.43
C PRO A 129 -4.34 6.91 -22.18
N LEU A 130 -3.54 6.06 -22.83
CA LEU A 130 -2.08 6.15 -22.77
C LEU A 130 -1.57 7.27 -23.70
N THR A 131 -1.65 8.51 -23.24
CA THR A 131 -1.08 9.69 -23.91
C THR A 131 0.01 10.35 -23.06
N THR A 132 0.80 11.23 -23.67
CA THR A 132 1.87 11.94 -22.98
C THR A 132 1.32 12.89 -21.91
N GLU A 133 0.19 13.53 -22.20
CA GLU A 133 -0.52 14.45 -21.31
C GLU A 133 -1.08 13.71 -20.11
N ALA A 134 -1.78 12.59 -20.35
CA ALA A 134 -2.37 11.77 -19.30
C ALA A 134 -1.30 11.21 -18.35
N VAL A 135 -0.18 10.71 -18.88
CA VAL A 135 0.95 10.24 -18.07
C VAL A 135 1.59 11.40 -17.28
N SER A 136 1.69 12.58 -17.87
CA SER A 136 2.25 13.74 -17.16
C SER A 136 1.36 14.18 -16.01
N ALA A 137 0.03 14.17 -16.20
CA ALA A 137 -0.94 14.46 -15.15
C ALA A 137 -0.94 13.39 -14.05
N LEU A 138 -0.84 12.10 -14.40
CA LEU A 138 -0.77 10.99 -13.44
C LEU A 138 0.48 11.07 -12.55
N LEU A 139 1.62 11.45 -13.12
CA LEU A 139 2.89 11.56 -12.40
C LEU A 139 3.02 12.88 -11.63
N ASP A 140 2.23 13.88 -11.97
CA ASP A 140 2.24 15.16 -11.26
C ASP A 140 1.45 15.06 -9.96
N SER A 141 2.08 15.50 -8.87
CA SER A 141 1.42 15.66 -7.58
C SER A 141 1.47 17.13 -7.19
N PRO A 142 0.43 17.92 -7.51
CA PRO A 142 0.39 19.34 -7.19
C PRO A 142 0.59 19.63 -5.69
N ALA A 143 0.16 18.72 -4.82
CA ALA A 143 0.39 18.80 -3.38
C ALA A 143 1.88 18.76 -3.01
N ARG A 144 2.71 17.95 -3.70
CA ARG A 144 4.16 17.87 -3.46
C ARG A 144 4.92 19.15 -3.86
N ARG A 145 4.31 20.05 -4.63
CA ARG A 145 4.94 21.33 -5.02
C ARG A 145 4.79 22.42 -3.96
N LYS A 146 3.96 22.20 -2.93
CA LYS A 146 3.60 23.18 -1.90
C LYS A 146 4.26 22.92 -0.54
N ILE A 147 5.07 21.86 -0.46
CA ILE A 147 5.78 21.43 0.76
C ILE A 147 7.28 21.57 0.57
#